data_AF-A0A1B6HUW2-F1
#
_entry.id   AF-A0A1B6HUW2-F1
#
_cell.length_a   1.000
_cell.length_b   1.000
_cell.length_c   1.000
_cell.angle_alpha   90.00
_cell.angle_beta   90.00
_cell.angle_gamma   90.00
#
_symmetry.space_group_name_H-M   'P 1'
#
loop_
_entity.id
_entity.type
_entity.pdbx_description
1 polymer ?
#
loop_
_entity_poly.entity_id
_entity_poly.type
_entity_poly.pdbx_seq_one_letter_code
_entity_poly.pdbx_strand_id
1 'polypeptide(L)'
;VLSQFIEQLPLGGTDSTNEILREISQLPSLRVLELVNVYIEAGFITSLALCTNLQRLLIIPNYDDEMEFTNFLVAEAVFKLKGTLKEFHWGFTSEMLKEADVLFDDG
;
A
#
# COMPACT_ATOMS: atom_id res chain seq x y z
N VAL A 1 -14.91 -2.23 -15.82
CA VAL A 1 -14.11 -2.43 -14.59
C VAL A 1 -13.52 -1.09 -14.24
N LEU A 2 -13.94 -0.45 -13.16
CA LEU A 2 -13.37 0.84 -12.75
C LEU A 2 -12.07 0.57 -11.99
N SER A 3 -10.98 1.15 -12.47
CA SER A 3 -9.63 1.06 -11.91
C SER A 3 -9.15 2.46 -11.57
N GLN A 4 -8.43 2.61 -10.45
CA GLN A 4 -7.75 3.84 -10.08
C GLN A 4 -6.28 3.54 -9.83
N PHE A 5 -5.41 4.34 -10.45
CA PHE A 5 -3.96 4.30 -10.28
C PHE A 5 -3.51 5.57 -9.54
N ILE A 6 -2.71 5.39 -8.49
CA ILE A 6 -2.10 6.46 -7.72
C ILE A 6 -0.62 6.18 -7.60
N GLU A 7 0.18 7.13 -8.07
CA GLU A 7 1.64 7.13 -7.92
C GLU A 7 2.03 8.41 -7.18
N GLN A 8 2.72 8.26 -6.04
CA GLN A 8 3.27 9.40 -5.33
C GLN A 8 4.71 9.66 -5.79
N LEU A 9 4.98 10.89 -6.21
CA LEU A 9 6.33 11.38 -6.42
C LEU A 9 6.94 11.77 -5.06
N PRO A 10 8.27 11.71 -4.88
CA PRO A 10 8.95 12.10 -3.64
C PRO A 10 8.89 13.63 -3.45
N LEU A 11 7.71 14.13 -3.13
CA LEU A 11 7.42 15.50 -2.73
C LEU A 11 6.74 15.37 -1.38
N GLY A 12 7.54 15.43 -0.32
CA GLY A 12 7.17 15.10 1.06
C GLY A 12 5.78 15.60 1.47
N GLY A 13 4.92 14.65 1.82
CA GLY A 13 3.59 14.88 2.37
C GLY A 13 3.10 13.58 3.01
N THR A 14 3.36 13.43 4.30
CA THR A 14 3.11 12.21 5.09
C THR A 14 1.62 11.85 5.11
N ASP A 15 0.72 12.82 5.30
CA ASP A 15 -0.74 12.57 5.41
C ASP A 15 -1.46 12.15 4.11
N SER A 16 -0.77 12.12 2.97
CA SER A 16 -1.43 12.04 1.65
C SER A 16 -2.08 10.68 1.35
N THR A 17 -1.48 9.56 1.74
CA THR A 17 -2.03 8.22 1.42
C THR A 17 -3.32 7.94 2.18
N ASN A 18 -3.35 8.28 3.47
CA ASN A 18 -4.49 8.06 4.34
C ASN A 18 -5.72 8.87 3.91
N GLU A 19 -5.53 10.13 3.53
CA GLU A 19 -6.60 10.99 3.02
C GLU A 19 -7.19 10.45 1.72
N ILE A 20 -6.33 10.10 0.76
CA ILE A 20 -6.76 9.54 -0.54
C ILE A 20 -7.55 8.24 -0.33
N LEU A 21 -7.15 7.36 0.59
CA LEU A 21 -7.90 6.15 0.91
C LEU A 21 -9.30 6.44 1.48
N ARG A 22 -9.46 7.50 2.26
CA ARG A 22 -10.78 7.93 2.78
C ARG A 22 -11.66 8.50 1.67
N GLU A 23 -11.08 9.16 0.68
CA GLU A 23 -11.83 9.59 -0.51
C GLU A 23 -12.23 8.40 -1.38
N ILE A 24 -11.29 7.47 -1.62
CA ILE A 24 -11.53 6.23 -2.36
C ILE A 24 -12.64 5.41 -1.72
N SER A 25 -12.73 5.35 -0.40
CA SER A 25 -13.76 4.58 0.28
C SER A 25 -15.18 5.07 -0.06
N GLN A 26 -15.32 6.33 -0.52
CA GLN A 26 -16.59 6.91 -0.98
C GLN A 26 -16.96 6.51 -2.42
N LEU A 27 -16.14 5.74 -3.13
CA LEU A 27 -16.37 5.31 -4.50
C LEU A 27 -17.00 3.90 -4.53
N PRO A 28 -18.34 3.75 -4.54
CA PRO A 28 -19.02 2.45 -4.38
C PRO A 28 -18.79 1.48 -5.53
N SER A 29 -18.35 1.98 -6.69
CA SER A 29 -18.11 1.19 -7.90
C SER A 29 -16.64 0.88 -8.15
N LEU A 30 -15.71 1.40 -7.35
CA LEU A 30 -14.29 1.06 -7.49
C LEU A 30 -14.06 -0.39 -7.06
N ARG A 31 -13.33 -1.15 -7.88
CA ARG A 31 -13.03 -2.57 -7.64
C ARG A 31 -11.54 -2.88 -7.67
N VAL A 32 -10.77 -2.04 -8.35
CA VAL A 32 -9.34 -2.20 -8.54
C VAL A 32 -8.67 -0.91 -8.09
N LEU A 33 -7.69 -1.05 -7.21
CA LEU A 33 -6.87 0.05 -6.71
C LEU A 33 -5.40 -0.33 -6.86
N GLU A 34 -4.62 0.59 -7.40
CA GLU A 34 -3.17 0.47 -7.53
C GLU A 34 -2.53 1.65 -6.80
N LEU A 35 -1.76 1.34 -5.74
CA LEU A 35 -1.00 2.30 -4.96
C LEU A 35 0.48 2.05 -5.22
N VAL A 36 1.15 3.00 -5.85
CA VAL A 36 2.55 2.89 -6.25
C VAL A 36 3.38 3.99 -5.61
N ASN A 37 4.53 3.61 -5.07
CA ASN A 37 5.48 4.48 -4.39
C ASN A 37 4.84 5.32 -3.27
N VAL A 38 3.87 4.74 -2.55
CA VAL A 38 3.15 5.42 -1.46
C VAL A 38 3.83 5.21 -0.12
N TYR A 39 3.82 6.23 0.73
CA TYR A 39 4.25 6.08 2.12
C TYR A 39 3.20 5.32 2.93
N ILE A 40 3.65 4.34 3.70
CA ILE A 40 2.83 3.52 4.59
C ILE A 40 3.12 3.93 6.03
N GLU A 41 2.17 4.60 6.66
CA GLU A 41 2.34 5.24 7.96
C GLU A 41 1.21 4.87 8.93
N ALA A 42 1.25 5.47 10.12
CA ALA A 42 0.19 5.31 11.11
C ALA A 42 -1.18 5.64 10.50
N GLY A 43 -2.19 4.83 10.84
CA GLY A 43 -3.54 4.98 10.29
C GLY A 43 -3.79 4.28 8.96
N PHE A 44 -2.76 3.80 8.25
CA PHE A 44 -2.93 3.10 6.97
C PHE A 44 -3.89 1.90 7.07
N ILE A 45 -3.73 1.08 8.13
CA ILE A 45 -4.62 -0.07 8.40
C ILE A 45 -6.08 0.38 8.49
N THR A 46 -6.35 1.47 9.22
CA THR A 46 -7.70 1.98 9.42
C THR A 46 -8.27 2.57 8.13
N SER A 47 -7.48 3.35 7.40
CA SER A 47 -7.92 4.02 6.17
C SER A 47 -8.20 3.00 5.05
N LEU A 48 -7.32 2.01 4.85
CA LEU A 48 -7.51 0.98 3.82
C LEU A 48 -8.72 0.09 4.13
N ALA A 49 -8.97 -0.22 5.42
CA ALA A 49 -10.12 -1.04 5.83
C ALA A 49 -11.48 -0.42 5.48
N LEU A 50 -11.55 0.89 5.22
CA LEU A 50 -12.77 1.56 4.75
C LEU A 50 -13.11 1.20 3.30
N CYS A 51 -12.13 0.77 2.50
CA CYS A 51 -12.27 0.46 1.08
C CYS A 51 -12.89 -0.93 0.84
N THR A 52 -14.04 -1.19 1.45
CA THR A 52 -14.70 -2.51 1.48
C THR A 52 -15.17 -2.99 0.10
N ASN A 53 -15.20 -2.11 -0.91
CA ASN A 53 -15.64 -2.46 -2.26
C ASN A 53 -14.53 -3.10 -3.12
N LEU A 54 -13.26 -3.04 -2.68
CA LEU A 54 -12.12 -3.50 -3.47
C LEU A 54 -12.13 -5.02 -3.64
N GLN A 55 -11.79 -5.45 -4.85
CA GLN A 55 -11.61 -6.85 -5.23
C GLN A 55 -10.17 -7.15 -5.66
N ARG A 56 -9.45 -6.16 -6.16
CA ARG A 56 -8.03 -6.27 -6.50
C ARG A 56 -7.27 -5.08 -5.97
N LEU A 57 -6.11 -5.35 -5.40
CA LEU A 57 -5.25 -4.35 -4.81
C LEU A 57 -3.80 -4.63 -5.21
N LEU A 58 -3.14 -3.63 -5.77
CA LEU A 58 -1.68 -3.59 -5.92
C LEU A 58 -1.14 -2.55 -4.94
N ILE A 59 -0.13 -2.93 -4.15
CA ILE A 59 0.64 -2.00 -3.33
C ILE A 59 2.12 -2.17 -3.70
N ILE A 60 2.76 -1.06 -4.05
CA ILE A 60 4.21 -0.89 -4.11
C ILE A 60 4.53 0.23 -3.13
N PRO A 61 4.90 -0.09 -1.88
CA PRO A 61 5.26 0.94 -0.90
C PRO A 61 6.53 1.68 -1.31
N ASN A 62 6.65 2.93 -0.87
CA ASN A 62 7.95 3.57 -0.73
C ASN A 62 8.52 3.11 0.62
N TYR A 63 9.64 2.40 0.59
CA TYR A 63 10.31 1.93 1.80
C TYR A 63 11.39 2.93 2.19
N ASP A 64 11.17 3.61 3.31
CA ASP A 64 12.21 4.33 4.03
C ASP A 64 12.83 3.41 5.10
N ASP A 65 13.60 3.97 6.04
CA ASP A 65 14.41 3.24 7.05
C ASP A 65 13.63 2.23 7.95
N GLU A 66 12.29 2.26 7.97
CA GLU A 66 11.44 1.40 8.81
C GLU A 66 10.73 0.29 8.02
N MET A 67 11.48 -0.48 7.24
CA MET A 67 10.93 -1.49 6.33
C MET A 67 10.12 -2.59 7.03
N GLU A 68 10.56 -3.05 8.20
CA GLU A 68 9.87 -4.08 8.98
C GLU A 68 8.48 -3.62 9.42
N PHE A 69 8.40 -2.38 9.89
CA PHE A 69 7.15 -1.77 10.31
C PHE A 69 6.22 -1.55 9.12
N THR A 70 6.75 -1.06 7.98
CA THR A 70 6.02 -0.95 6.71
C THR A 70 5.41 -2.29 6.27
N ASN A 71 6.20 -3.37 6.32
CA ASN A 71 5.72 -4.72 5.99
C ASN A 71 4.55 -5.16 6.89
N PHE A 72 4.70 -4.96 8.20
CA PHE A 72 3.64 -5.27 9.16
C PHE A 72 2.34 -4.50 8.84
N LEU A 73 2.44 -3.19 8.59
CA LEU A 73 1.28 -2.34 8.29
C LEU A 73 0.57 -2.79 7.00
N VAL A 74 1.32 -3.07 5.93
CA VAL A 74 0.73 -3.56 4.67
C VAL A 74 0.01 -4.88 4.88
N ALA A 75 0.65 -5.86 5.54
CA ALA A 75 0.07 -7.18 5.78
C ALA A 75 -1.22 -7.10 6.62
N GLU A 76 -1.19 -6.35 7.73
CA GLU A 76 -2.36 -6.15 8.60
C GLU A 76 -3.49 -5.43 7.89
N ALA A 77 -3.18 -4.40 7.10
CA ALA A 77 -4.18 -3.62 6.36
C ALA A 77 -4.88 -4.47 5.30
N VAL A 78 -4.13 -5.25 4.51
CA VAL A 78 -4.67 -6.16 3.50
C VAL A 78 -5.53 -7.25 4.15
N PHE A 79 -5.13 -7.76 5.31
CA PHE A 79 -5.93 -8.74 6.05
C PHE A 79 -7.31 -8.21 6.48
N LYS A 80 -7.45 -6.89 6.71
CA LYS A 80 -8.77 -6.28 6.99
C LYS A 80 -9.74 -6.40 5.80
N LEU A 81 -9.23 -6.53 4.58
CA LEU A 81 -10.03 -6.66 3.35
C LEU A 81 -10.31 -8.12 2.95
N LYS A 82 -9.97 -9.11 3.78
CA LYS A 82 -10.16 -10.55 3.49
C LYS A 82 -11.58 -10.97 3.08
N GLY A 83 -12.60 -10.17 3.42
CA GLY A 83 -13.99 -10.44 3.07
C GLY A 83 -14.35 -10.07 1.62
N THR A 84 -13.55 -9.24 0.96
CA THR A 84 -13.90 -8.62 -0.33
C THR A 84 -12.78 -8.71 -1.37
N LEU A 85 -11.53 -8.68 -0.92
CA LEU A 85 -10.35 -8.79 -1.77
C LEU A 85 -10.19 -10.23 -2.32
N LYS A 86 -9.96 -10.33 -3.63
CA LYS A 86 -9.78 -11.59 -4.36
C LYS A 86 -8.36 -11.77 -4.85
N GLU A 87 -7.70 -10.67 -5.21
CA GLU A 87 -6.32 -10.65 -5.69
C GLU A 87 -5.56 -9.55 -4.95
N PHE A 88 -4.39 -9.91 -4.42
CA PHE A 88 -3.45 -8.96 -3.83
C PHE A 88 -2.10 -9.13 -4.51
N HIS A 89 -1.57 -8.03 -5.03
CA HIS A 89 -0.24 -7.95 -5.57
C HIS A 89 0.59 -7.03 -4.66
N TRP A 90 1.67 -7.57 -4.12
CA TRP A 90 2.66 -6.79 -3.38
C TRP A 90 3.89 -6.67 -4.27
N GLY A 91 4.14 -5.46 -4.78
CA GLY A 91 5.31 -5.18 -5.59
C GLY A 91 6.42 -4.52 -4.77
N PHE A 92 7.63 -4.69 -5.27
CA PHE A 92 8.88 -4.18 -4.69
C PHE A 92 9.68 -3.54 -5.82
N THR A 93 10.36 -2.43 -5.54
CA THR A 93 11.27 -1.82 -6.52
C THR A 93 12.62 -2.54 -6.53
N SER A 94 13.40 -2.34 -7.59
CA SER A 94 14.74 -2.94 -7.68
C SER A 94 15.69 -2.39 -6.62
N GLU A 95 15.46 -1.15 -6.21
CA GLU A 95 16.18 -0.41 -5.18
C GLU A 95 15.98 -1.08 -3.82
N MET A 96 14.74 -1.42 -3.47
CA MET A 96 14.41 -2.11 -2.23
C MET A 96 15.02 -3.51 -2.15
N LEU A 97 15.05 -4.25 -3.27
CA LEU A 97 15.68 -5.57 -3.29
C LEU A 97 17.19 -5.50 -3.03
N LYS A 98 17.86 -4.43 -3.49
CA LYS A 98 19.29 -4.22 -3.24
C LYS A 98 19.58 -3.94 -1.76
N GLU A 99 18.71 -3.21 -1.07
CA GLU A 99 18.85 -2.97 0.38
C GLU A 99 18.64 -4.25 1.19
N ALA A 100 17.70 -5.10 0.78
CA ALA A 100 17.50 -6.40 1.40
C ALA A 100 18.73 -7.32 1.23
N ASP A 101 19.40 -7.30 0.07
CA ASP A 101 20.61 -8.09 -0.16
C ASP A 101 21.75 -7.68 0.78
N VAL A 102 21.88 -6.38 1.12
CA VAL A 102 22.89 -5.89 2.08
C VAL A 102 22.67 -6.45 3.48
N LEU A 103 21.42 -6.73 3.89
CA LEU A 103 21.11 -7.33 5.19
C LEU A 103 21.55 -8.80 5.31
N PHE A 104 21.78 -9.49 4.19
CA PHE A 104 22.22 -10.88 4.16
C PHE A 104 23.70 -11.03 3.82
N ASP A 105 24.40 -9.94 3.54
CA ASP A 105 25.84 -9.92 3.24
C ASP A 105 26.68 -9.69 4.52
N ASP A 106 26.35 -10.45 5.57
CA ASP A 106 27.24 -10.67 6.71
C ASP A 106 28.12 -11.89 6.35
N GLY A 107 29.32 -11.63 5.82
CA GLY A 107 30.31 -12.67 5.48
C GLY A 107 30.69 -13.62 6.60
#